data_AF-A0A955TEY1-F1
#
_entry.id   AF-A0A955TEY1-F1
#
_cell.length_a   1.000
_cell.length_b   1.000
_cell.length_c   1.000
_cell.angle_alpha   90.00
_cell.angle_beta   90.00
_cell.angle_gamma   90.00
#
_symmetry.space_group_name_H-M   'P 1'
#
loop_
_entity.id
_entity.type
_entity.pdbx_description
1 polymer ?
#
loop_
_entity_poly.entity_id
_entity_poly.type
_entity_poly.pdbx_seq_one_letter_code
_entity_poly.pdbx_strand_id
1 'polypeptide(L)' 'YLDGLKEEKRDRTFWFTGHSLGAALATLAADRYGDVQGLYTFGSPLVGDEGFARDFYVSGYRFVNNNDVVAR' A
#
# COMPACT_ATOMS: atom_id res chain seq x y z
N TYR A 1 8.68 -2.37 15.90
CA TYR A 1 7.92 -3.64 15.83
C TYR A 1 8.22 -4.38 14.53
N LEU A 2 7.95 -3.79 13.36
CA LEU A 2 8.27 -4.41 12.06
C LEU A 2 9.77 -4.70 11.89
N ASP A 3 10.65 -3.78 12.30
CA ASP A 3 12.09 -3.99 12.24
C ASP A 3 12.55 -5.16 13.13
N GLY A 4 11.90 -5.37 14.28
CA GLY A 4 12.16 -6.53 15.14
C GLY A 4 11.77 -7.86 14.49
N LEU A 5 10.70 -7.88 13.68
CA LEU A 5 10.31 -9.08 12.90
C LEU A 5 11.28 -9.36 11.75
N LYS A 6 11.87 -8.30 11.19
CA LYS A 6 12.92 -8.39 10.16
C LYS A 6 14.25 -8.83 10.75
N GLU A 7 14.59 -8.40 11.96
CA GLU A 7 15.76 -8.90 12.69
C GLU A 7 15.65 -10.37 13.06
N GLU A 8 14.44 -10.86 13.39
CA GLU A 8 14.18 -12.28 13.65
C GLU A 8 14.37 -13.14 12.39
N LYS A 9 13.93 -12.66 11.23
CA LYS A 9 14.14 -13.30 9.92
C LYS A 9 14.36 -12.27 8.83
N ARG A 10 15.62 -12.12 8.41
CA ARG A 10 16.04 -11.12 7.40
C ARG A 10 15.42 -11.32 6.02
N ASP A 11 15.09 -12.57 5.65
CA ASP A 11 14.48 -12.89 4.35
C ASP A 11 12.95 -12.79 4.34
N ARG A 12 12.33 -12.19 5.38
CA ARG A 12 10.89 -12.06 5.45
C ARG A 12 10.44 -10.89 4.58
N THR A 13 9.54 -11.16 3.64
CA THR A 13 8.92 -10.14 2.80
C THR A 13 7.70 -9.54 3.49
N PHE A 14 7.57 -8.22 3.42
CA PHE A 14 6.42 -7.50 3.95
C PHE A 14 5.44 -7.16 2.84
N TRP A 15 4.17 -7.45 3.10
CA TRP A 15 3.05 -7.15 2.21
C TRP A 15 2.05 -6.30 2.97
N PHE A 16 1.64 -5.20 2.33
CA PHE A 16 0.64 -4.30 2.90
C PHE A 16 -0.67 -4.50 2.15
N THR A 17 -1.80 -4.43 2.86
CA THR A 17 -3.11 -4.61 2.24
C THR A 17 -4.16 -3.76 2.94
N GLY A 18 -5.19 -3.36 2.20
CA GLY A 18 -6.31 -2.63 2.76
C GLY A 18 -7.52 -2.55 1.83
N HIS A 19 -8.67 -2.26 2.43
CA HIS A 19 -9.94 -2.04 1.75
C HIS A 19 -10.50 -0.65 2.08
N SER A 20 -11.08 0.04 1.09
CA SER A 20 -11.69 1.37 1.27
C SER A 20 -10.70 2.35 1.93
N LEU A 21 -11.05 3.01 3.04
CA LEU A 21 -10.13 3.87 3.80
C LEU A 21 -8.86 3.13 4.26
N GLY A 22 -8.99 1.84 4.59
CA GLY A 22 -7.87 0.99 4.95
C GLY A 22 -6.88 0.81 3.80
N ALA A 23 -7.35 0.83 2.55
CA ALA A 23 -6.48 0.80 1.38
C ALA A 23 -5.63 2.07 1.30
N ALA A 24 -6.22 3.22 1.62
CA ALA A 24 -5.48 4.47 1.64
C ALA A 24 -4.39 4.51 2.72
N LEU A 25 -4.71 4.02 3.91
CA LEU A 25 -3.74 3.86 4.99
C LEU A 25 -2.64 2.86 4.64
N ALA A 26 -2.98 1.76 3.96
CA ALA A 26 -2.00 0.78 3.51
C ALA A 26 -1.01 1.38 2.50
N THR A 27 -1.48 2.25 1.60
CA THR A 27 -0.63 3.00 0.67
C THR A 27 0.37 3.89 1.40
N LEU A 28 -0.10 4.71 2.36
CA LEU A 28 0.77 5.60 3.14
C LEU A 28 1.77 4.82 4.02
N ALA A 29 1.33 3.70 4.60
CA ALA A 29 2.18 2.85 5.40
C ALA A 29 3.27 2.17 4.55
N ALA A 30 2.93 1.74 3.33
CA ALA A 30 3.87 1.12 2.42
C ALA A 30 4.93 2.12 1.92
N ASP A 31 4.51 3.33 1.57
CA ASP A 31 5.40 4.43 1.19
C ASP A 31 6.41 4.75 2.30
N ARG A 32 5.90 4.91 3.53
CA ARG A 32 6.73 5.24 4.70
C ARG A 32 7.67 4.11 5.11
N TYR A 33 7.29 2.85 4.90
CA TYR A 33 8.14 1.71 5.26
C TYR A 33 9.26 1.49 4.24
N GLY A 34 9.01 1.74 2.96
CA GLY A 34 10.02 1.71 1.89
C GLY A 34 10.50 0.31 1.47
N ASP A 35 10.55 -0.66 2.39
CA ASP A 35 10.96 -2.05 2.10
C ASP A 35 9.75 -3.00 2.04
N VAL A 36 8.85 -2.71 1.09
CA VAL A 36 7.62 -3.48 0.89
C VAL A 36 7.70 -4.24 -0.42
N GLN A 37 7.43 -5.55 -0.36
CA GLN A 37 7.42 -6.40 -1.55
C GLN A 37 6.24 -6.10 -2.47
N GLY A 38 5.10 -5.73 -1.88
CA GLY A 38 3.96 -5.25 -2.64
C GLY A 38 2.79 -4.81 -1.78
N LEU A 39 1.90 -4.06 -2.41
CA LEU A 39 0.71 -3.48 -1.81
C LEU A 39 -0.55 -3.98 -2.53
N TYR A 40 -1.50 -4.53 -1.80
CA TYR A 40 -2.80 -4.95 -2.33
C TYR A 40 -3.90 -4.01 -1.85
N THR A 41 -4.58 -3.33 -2.77
CA THR A 41 -5.64 -2.38 -2.41
C THR A 41 -6.96 -2.74 -3.08
N PHE A 42 -8.04 -2.70 -2.32
CA PHE A 42 -9.39 -3.00 -2.79
C PHE A 42 -10.32 -1.81 -2.55
N GLY A 43 -10.95 -1.28 -3.60
CA GLY A 43 -11.85 -0.11 -3.46
C GLY A 43 -11.13 1.12 -2.89
N SER A 44 -9.85 1.31 -3.21
CA SER A 44 -9.06 2.44 -2.68
C SER A 44 -9.47 3.75 -3.33
N PRO A 45 -9.72 4.81 -2.55
CA PRO A 45 -9.77 6.16 -3.08
C PRO A 45 -8.40 6.60 -3.59
N LEU A 46 -8.37 7.68 -4.38
CA LEU A 46 -7.12 8.35 -4.77
C LEU A 46 -6.39 8.83 -3.51
N VAL A 47 -5.11 8.48 -3.40
CA VAL A 47 -4.24 8.86 -2.28
C VAL A 47 -3.04 9.60 -2.81
N GLY A 48 -2.80 10.78 -2.24
CA GLY A 48 -1.70 11.65 -2.64
C GLY A 48 -2.04 12.55 -3.82
N ASP A 49 -1.04 13.33 -4.24
CA ASP A 49 -1.07 14.19 -5.42
C ASP A 49 -0.22 13.58 -6.56
N GLU A 50 -0.09 14.28 -7.68
CA GLU A 50 0.77 13.82 -8.79
C GLU A 50 2.24 13.65 -8.39
N GLY A 51 2.72 14.40 -7.39
CA GLY A 51 4.08 14.26 -6.86
C GLY A 51 4.24 12.94 -6.12
N PHE A 52 3.31 12.65 -5.21
CA PHE A 52 3.24 11.37 -4.50
C PHE A 52 3.16 10.20 -5.46
N ALA A 53 2.34 10.28 -6.52
CA ALA A 53 2.23 9.22 -7.50
C ALA A 53 3.54 8.96 -8.28
N ARG A 54 4.38 9.99 -8.48
CA ARG A 54 5.70 9.85 -9.14
C ARG A 54 6.74 9.26 -8.20
N ASP A 55 6.68 9.62 -6.93
CA ASP A 55 7.65 9.18 -5.92
C ASP A 55 7.25 7.86 -5.24
N PHE A 56 6.07 7.32 -5.56
CA PHE A 56 5.60 6.03 -5.04
C PHE A 56 6.17 4.85 -5.84
N TYR A 57 7.24 4.23 -5.32
CA TYR A 57 7.96 3.13 -5.98
C TYR A 57 7.49 1.73 -5.56
N VAL A 58 6.48 1.60 -4.69
CA VAL A 58 6.01 0.30 -4.21
C VAL A 58 5.15 -0.38 -5.28
N SER A 59 5.42 -1.66 -5.55
CA SER A 59 4.62 -2.46 -6.48
C SER A 59 3.19 -2.66 -5.95
N GLY A 60 2.24 -1.87 -6.46
CA GLY A 60 0.85 -1.87 -6.03
C GLY A 60 -0.10 -2.59 -6.99
N TYR A 61 -0.89 -3.52 -6.46
CA TYR A 61 -2.01 -4.14 -7.16
C TYR A 61 -3.32 -3.51 -6.66
N ARG A 62 -3.95 -2.69 -7.51
CA ARG A 62 -5.19 -1.99 -7.20
C ARG A 62 -6.37 -2.69 -7.87
N PHE A 63 -7.30 -3.17 -7.05
CA PHE A 63 -8.55 -3.80 -7.48
C PHE A 63 -9.68 -2.78 -7.38
N VAL A 64 -10.20 -2.39 -8.55
CA VAL A 64 -11.31 -1.43 -8.69
C VAL A 64 -12.56 -2.18 -9.13
N ASN A 65 -13.65 -1.99 -8.39
CA ASN A 65 -14.97 -2.47 -8.80
C ASN A 65 -15.73 -1.33 -9.50
N ASN A 66 -16.28 -1.59 -10.69
CA ASN A 66 -16.81 -0.57 -11.61
C ASN A 66 -18.05 0.20 -11.07
N ASN A 67 -18.64 -0.29 -9.98
CA ASN A 67 -19.76 0.34 -9.26
C ASN A 67 -19.35 1.04 -7.94
N ASP A 68 -18.06 1.08 -7.63
CA ASP A 68 -17.57 1.68 -6.39
C ASP A 68 -17.28 3.17 -6.60
N VAL A 69 -18.07 4.04 -5.93
CA VAL A 69 -17.89 5.50 -5.98
C VAL A 69 -16.61 5.95 -5.29
N VAL A 70 -16.06 5.12 -4.40
CA VAL A 70 -14.86 5.43 -3.62
C VAL A 70 -13.60 5.29 -4.48
N ALA A 71 -13.61 4.40 -5.47
CA ALA A 71 -12.48 4.15 -6.36
C ALA A 71 -12.48 4.98 -7.65
N ARG A 72 -13.27 6.06 -7.70
CA ARG A 72 -13.25 7.05 -8.79
C ARG A 72 -12.05 8.00 -8.71
#